data_AF-A0A328S6R6-F1
#
_entry.id   AF-A0A328S6R6-F1
#
_cell.length_a   1.000
_cell.length_b   1.000
_cell.length_c   1.000
_cell.angle_alpha   90.00
_cell.angle_beta   90.00
_cell.angle_gamma   90.00
#
_symmetry.space_group_name_H-M   'P 1'
#
loop_
_entity.id
_entity.type
_entity.pdbx_description
1 polymer ?
#
loop_
_entity_poly.entity_id
_entity_poly.type
_entity_poly.pdbx_seq_one_letter_code
_entity_poly.pdbx_strand_id
1 'polypeptide(L)'
;MENMPIDNVEWIDVDLLKSNDYNPNKVLNKEMQLIAYSILKNGWIQPILITHDYVIIDGFHRATIGRTNQKVRELTNGKVPCVKLKMTTPERKLLTIRINRAKGTHTAFKMSEIVHELVNKYHIPPEVVAKEIGATSREIELLLRDNVFDEYNINEETLYNQAWVPKKK
;
A
#
# COMPACT_ATOMS: atom_id res chain seq x y z
N MET A 1 7.74 1.86 27.56
CA MET A 1 7.19 2.00 26.20
C MET A 1 7.39 0.66 25.53
N GLU A 2 6.35 0.13 24.87
CA GLU A 2 6.51 -1.08 24.06
C GLU A 2 7.46 -0.80 22.89
N ASN A 3 8.25 -1.80 22.48
CA ASN A 3 9.15 -1.69 21.34
C ASN A 3 8.32 -1.61 20.05
N MET A 4 8.32 -0.44 19.40
CA MET A 4 7.51 -0.18 18.22
C MET A 4 8.29 -0.57 16.96
N PRO A 5 7.63 -1.03 15.87
CA PRO A 5 8.34 -1.35 14.63
C PRO A 5 9.19 -0.21 14.09
N ILE A 6 8.74 1.04 14.29
CA ILE A 6 9.46 2.25 13.87
C ILE A 6 10.78 2.46 14.61
N ASP A 7 10.98 1.84 15.79
CA ASP A 7 12.24 1.95 16.52
C ASP A 7 13.38 1.18 15.82
N ASN A 8 13.03 0.28 14.89
CA ASN A 8 13.94 -0.64 14.21
C ASN A 8 14.10 -0.27 12.72
N VAL A 9 14.32 1.01 12.41
CA VAL A 9 14.62 1.44 11.03
C VAL A 9 16.01 0.96 10.62
N GLU A 10 16.08 0.23 9.51
CA GLU A 10 17.31 -0.20 8.87
C GLU A 10 17.51 0.50 7.53
N TRP A 11 18.76 0.88 7.20
CA TRP A 11 19.11 1.41 5.88
C TRP A 11 19.53 0.27 4.96
N ILE A 12 18.67 -0.05 4.00
CA ILE A 12 18.80 -1.21 3.12
C ILE A 12 19.05 -0.75 1.69
N ASP A 13 19.94 -1.43 0.97
CA ASP A 13 20.14 -1.18 -0.45
C ASP A 13 18.82 -1.36 -1.20
N VAL A 14 18.40 -0.30 -1.90
CA VAL A 14 17.11 -0.28 -2.60
C VAL A 14 17.03 -1.40 -3.64
N ASP A 15 18.15 -1.85 -4.21
CA ASP A 15 18.16 -2.87 -5.24
C ASP A 15 17.87 -4.28 -4.70
N LEU A 16 17.94 -4.47 -3.38
CA LEU A 16 17.47 -5.70 -2.72
C LEU A 16 15.94 -5.76 -2.61
N LEU A 17 15.24 -4.62 -2.70
CA LEU A 17 13.80 -4.55 -2.50
C LEU A 17 13.03 -5.11 -3.70
N LYS A 18 12.16 -6.07 -3.43
CA LYS A 18 11.29 -6.71 -4.41
C LYS A 18 9.94 -6.01 -4.46
N SER A 19 9.50 -5.69 -5.68
CA SER A 19 8.13 -5.27 -5.96
C SER A 19 7.54 -6.18 -7.02
N ASN A 20 6.27 -6.54 -6.85
CA ASN A 20 5.57 -7.39 -7.82
C ASN A 20 5.17 -6.63 -9.10
N ASP A 21 5.07 -5.29 -9.02
CA ASP A 21 4.47 -4.45 -10.08
C ASP A 21 5.43 -3.41 -10.67
N TYR A 22 6.74 -3.64 -10.56
CA TYR A 22 7.72 -2.68 -11.08
C TYR A 22 7.90 -2.78 -12.60
N ASN A 23 7.44 -1.77 -13.33
CA ASN A 23 7.81 -1.54 -14.73
C ASN A 23 8.87 -0.42 -14.82
N PRO A 24 10.14 -0.74 -15.16
CA PRO A 24 11.24 0.23 -15.21
C PRO A 24 11.06 1.32 -16.28
N ASN A 25 10.22 1.07 -17.30
CA ASN A 25 9.99 1.99 -18.41
C ASN A 25 8.88 3.02 -18.13
N LYS A 26 8.26 2.99 -16.93
CA LYS A 26 7.16 3.89 -16.60
C LYS A 26 7.70 5.27 -16.23
N VAL A 27 7.35 6.28 -17.02
CA VAL A 27 7.68 7.70 -16.76
C VAL A 27 7.14 8.12 -15.40
N LEU A 28 7.94 8.87 -14.63
CA LEU A 28 7.53 9.41 -13.33
C LEU A 28 6.35 10.38 -13.51
N ASN A 29 5.21 10.06 -12.90
CA ASN A 29 4.07 10.97 -12.85
C ASN A 29 4.37 12.17 -11.91
N LYS A 30 3.51 13.19 -11.91
CA LYS A 30 3.68 14.40 -11.08
C LYS A 30 3.79 14.09 -9.58
N GLU A 31 3.07 13.07 -9.10
CA GLU A 31 3.10 12.65 -7.69
C GLU A 31 4.48 12.09 -7.30
N MET A 32 5.06 11.25 -8.16
CA MET A 32 6.42 10.73 -7.98
C MET A 32 7.47 11.84 -7.95
N GLN A 33 7.30 12.88 -8.77
CA GLN A 33 8.17 14.06 -8.74
C GLN A 33 8.07 14.82 -7.42
N LEU A 34 6.86 14.96 -6.86
CA LEU A 34 6.66 15.57 -5.54
C LEU A 34 7.31 14.74 -4.41
N ILE A 35 7.24 13.40 -4.49
CA ILE A 35 7.94 12.52 -3.55
C ILE A 35 9.45 12.74 -3.63
N ALA A 36 10.02 12.76 -4.83
CA ALA A 36 11.44 13.04 -5.01
C ALA A 36 11.84 14.42 -4.47
N TYR A 37 11.05 15.45 -4.75
CA TYR A 37 11.27 16.80 -4.23
C TYR A 37 11.23 16.82 -2.70
N SER A 38 10.25 16.15 -2.08
CA SER A 38 10.15 16.05 -0.61
C SER A 38 11.38 15.38 -0.01
N ILE A 39 11.85 14.26 -0.59
CA ILE A 39 13.05 13.58 -0.11
C ILE A 39 14.29 14.47 -0.26
N LEU A 40 14.45 15.16 -1.39
CA LEU A 40 15.57 16.07 -1.62
C LEU A 40 15.54 17.29 -0.68
N LYS A 41 14.35 17.74 -0.30
CA LYS A 41 14.16 18.93 0.54
C LYS A 41 14.27 18.63 2.04
N ASN A 42 13.72 17.49 2.47
CA ASN A 42 13.51 17.16 3.88
C ASN A 42 14.24 15.89 4.34
N GLY A 43 14.89 15.18 3.42
CA GLY A 43 15.42 13.86 3.67
C GLY A 43 14.33 12.79 3.74
N TRP A 44 14.73 11.59 4.16
CA TRP A 44 13.80 10.49 4.33
C TRP A 44 13.05 10.59 5.66
N ILE A 45 11.78 10.98 5.58
CA ILE A 45 10.92 11.18 6.76
C ILE A 45 9.96 10.01 7.02
N GLN A 46 9.82 9.10 6.07
CA GLN A 46 8.92 7.94 6.14
C GLN A 46 9.65 6.70 5.65
N PRO A 47 9.73 5.62 6.45
CA PRO A 47 10.34 4.38 6.01
C PRO A 47 9.45 3.66 4.99
N ILE A 48 10.07 2.70 4.29
CA ILE A 48 9.40 1.72 3.46
C ILE A 48 9.10 0.49 4.34
N LEU A 49 7.86 0.02 4.33
CA LEU A 49 7.50 -1.19 5.07
C LEU A 49 7.80 -2.39 4.19
N ILE A 50 8.57 -3.35 4.72
CA ILE A 50 8.99 -4.54 3.97
C ILE A 50 8.81 -5.81 4.79
N THR A 51 8.73 -6.95 4.10
CA THR A 51 8.88 -8.26 4.72
C THR A 51 10.37 -8.57 5.00
N HIS A 52 10.63 -9.66 5.73
CA HIS A 52 11.99 -10.14 5.95
C HIS A 52 12.68 -10.59 4.65
N ASP A 53 11.91 -11.00 3.65
CA ASP A 53 12.39 -11.37 2.30
C ASP A 53 12.50 -10.17 1.34
N TYR A 54 12.50 -8.96 1.89
CA TYR A 54 12.62 -7.68 1.17
C TYR A 54 11.47 -7.38 0.21
N VAL A 55 10.29 -7.98 0.41
CA VAL A 55 9.10 -7.65 -0.39
C VAL A 55 8.44 -6.39 0.17
N ILE A 56 8.21 -5.41 -0.69
CA ILE A 56 7.56 -4.15 -0.29
C ILE A 56 6.10 -4.38 0.11
N ILE A 57 5.71 -3.86 1.27
CA ILE A 57 4.34 -3.84 1.80
C ILE A 57 3.72 -2.46 1.56
N ASP A 58 4.46 -1.39 1.90
CA ASP A 58 4.08 0.00 1.64
C ASP A 58 5.31 0.83 1.28
N GLY A 59 5.12 1.87 0.46
CA GLY A 59 6.20 2.75 0.02
C GLY A 59 6.80 2.39 -1.32
N PHE A 60 6.05 1.72 -2.20
CA PHE A 60 6.47 1.38 -3.56
C PHE A 60 7.01 2.58 -4.36
N HIS A 61 6.30 3.71 -4.30
CA HIS A 61 6.73 4.96 -4.94
C HIS A 61 8.05 5.49 -4.37
N ARG A 62 8.21 5.44 -3.05
CA ARG A 62 9.45 5.82 -2.36
C ARG A 62 10.62 4.93 -2.76
N ALA A 63 10.42 3.61 -2.77
CA ALA A 63 11.43 2.65 -3.23
C ALA A 63 11.82 2.90 -4.70
N THR A 64 10.83 3.12 -5.57
CA THR A 64 11.07 3.42 -6.98
C THR A 64 11.89 4.70 -7.14
N ILE A 65 11.56 5.78 -6.43
CA ILE A 65 12.35 7.02 -6.46
C ILE A 65 13.77 6.79 -5.94
N GLY A 66 13.94 6.05 -4.84
CA GLY A 66 15.27 5.70 -4.32
C GLY A 66 16.12 4.91 -5.31
N ARG A 67 15.48 4.13 -6.19
CA ARG A 67 16.14 3.35 -7.25
C ARG A 67 16.47 4.19 -8.48
N THR A 68 15.52 4.98 -8.97
CA THR A 68 15.59 5.58 -10.32
C THR A 68 16.01 7.06 -10.31
N ASN A 69 15.85 7.79 -9.21
CA ASN A 69 16.25 9.19 -9.13
C ASN A 69 17.69 9.30 -8.63
N GLN A 70 18.61 9.64 -9.53
CA GLN A 70 20.04 9.73 -9.24
C GLN A 70 20.36 10.63 -8.03
N LYS A 71 19.75 11.81 -7.94
CA LYS A 71 20.01 12.75 -6.84
C LYS A 71 19.58 12.17 -5.50
N VAL A 72 18.44 11.49 -5.45
CA VAL A 72 17.96 10.82 -4.22
C VAL A 72 18.87 9.65 -3.85
N ARG A 73 19.31 8.87 -4.85
CA ARG A 73 20.21 7.73 -4.65
C ARG A 73 21.56 8.18 -4.06
N GLU A 74 22.10 9.29 -4.54
CA GLU A 74 23.36 9.88 -4.06
C GLU A 74 23.30 10.34 -2.60
N LEU A 75 22.15 10.84 -2.11
CA LEU A 75 22.01 11.30 -0.71
C LEU A 75 22.37 10.23 0.33
N THR A 76 22.17 8.96 -0.01
CA THR A 76 22.17 7.84 0.94
C THR A 76 22.92 6.62 0.39
N ASN A 77 23.74 6.84 -0.65
CA ASN A 77 24.53 5.82 -1.34
C ASN A 77 23.69 4.59 -1.74
N GLY A 78 22.50 4.82 -2.31
CA GLY A 78 21.58 3.78 -2.77
C GLY A 78 20.75 3.10 -1.68
N LYS A 79 20.89 3.50 -0.40
CA LYS A 79 20.13 2.91 0.71
C LYS A 79 18.86 3.68 0.99
N VAL A 80 17.80 2.97 1.36
CA VAL A 80 16.51 3.53 1.78
C VAL A 80 16.17 3.06 3.19
N PRO A 81 15.49 3.89 4.01
CA PRO A 81 15.09 3.47 5.33
C PRO A 81 13.91 2.51 5.24
N CYS A 82 14.03 1.38 5.91
CA CYS A 82 13.06 0.32 5.91
C CYS A 82 12.72 -0.11 7.32
N VAL A 83 11.46 -0.51 7.52
CA VAL A 83 11.01 -1.22 8.72
C VAL A 83 10.57 -2.61 8.29
N LYS A 84 11.19 -3.64 8.86
CA LYS A 84 10.83 -5.03 8.61
C LYS A 84 9.67 -5.43 9.50
N LEU A 85 8.63 -5.99 8.88
CA LEU A 85 7.48 -6.55 9.59
C LEU A 85 7.49 -8.07 9.43
N LYS A 86 7.32 -8.78 10.55
CA LYS A 86 7.10 -10.22 10.56
C LYS A 86 5.60 -10.47 10.52
N MET A 87 5.10 -10.79 9.33
CA MET A 87 3.67 -11.00 9.08
C MET A 87 3.50 -12.14 8.08
N THR A 88 2.43 -12.90 8.23
CA THR A 88 1.96 -13.85 7.24
C THR A 88 1.43 -13.13 5.99
N THR A 89 1.23 -13.87 4.90
CA THR A 89 0.68 -13.29 3.66
C THR A 89 -0.72 -12.66 3.85
N PRO A 90 -1.67 -13.30 4.57
CA PRO A 90 -2.97 -12.69 4.88
C PRO A 90 -2.85 -11.38 5.68
N GLU A 91 -2.04 -11.38 6.75
CA GLU A 91 -1.83 -10.19 7.58
C GLU A 91 -1.24 -9.03 6.78
N ARG A 92 -0.29 -9.32 5.89
CA ARG A 92 0.28 -8.33 4.97
C ARG A 92 -0.80 -7.73 4.05
N LYS A 93 -1.65 -8.57 3.47
CA LYS A 93 -2.76 -8.13 2.60
C LYS A 93 -3.74 -7.23 3.35
N LEU A 94 -4.12 -7.60 4.56
CA LEU A 94 -4.96 -6.78 5.44
C LEU A 94 -4.30 -5.43 5.77
N LEU A 95 -2.99 -5.43 6.07
CA LEU A 95 -2.24 -4.21 6.32
C LEU A 95 -2.18 -3.30 5.09
N THR A 96 -1.93 -3.85 3.90
CA THR A 96 -1.96 -3.10 2.64
C THR A 96 -3.32 -2.44 2.43
N ILE A 97 -4.43 -3.13 2.74
CA ILE A 97 -5.76 -2.52 2.71
C ILE A 97 -5.89 -1.40 3.75
N ARG A 98 -5.50 -1.62 5.01
CA ARG A 98 -5.61 -0.56 6.02
C ARG A 98 -4.87 0.72 5.64
N ILE A 99 -3.63 0.59 5.16
CA ILE A 99 -2.76 1.74 4.84
C ILE A 99 -3.35 2.54 3.68
N ASN A 100 -3.75 1.87 2.61
CA ASN A 100 -4.28 2.54 1.44
C ASN A 100 -5.67 3.17 1.75
N ARG A 101 -6.46 2.62 2.69
CA ARG A 101 -7.76 3.19 3.14
C ARG A 101 -7.52 4.45 3.91
N ALA A 102 -6.58 4.41 4.85
CA ALA A 102 -6.17 5.59 5.60
C ALA A 102 -5.63 6.71 4.68
N LYS A 103 -5.00 6.37 3.55
CA LYS A 103 -4.50 7.33 2.55
C LYS A 103 -5.56 7.80 1.54
N GLY A 104 -6.72 7.14 1.47
CA GLY A 104 -7.75 7.41 0.46
C GLY A 104 -7.40 6.97 -0.96
N THR A 105 -6.39 6.10 -1.13
CA THR A 105 -5.85 5.69 -2.45
C THR A 105 -6.35 4.33 -2.91
N HIS A 106 -7.49 3.86 -2.39
CA HIS A 106 -8.03 2.58 -2.82
C HIS A 106 -8.86 2.64 -4.07
N THR A 107 -8.58 1.67 -4.92
CA THR A 107 -9.42 1.30 -6.05
C THR A 107 -10.27 0.12 -5.59
N ALA A 108 -11.58 0.21 -5.83
CA ALA A 108 -12.53 -0.82 -5.37
C ALA A 108 -12.20 -2.19 -6.00
N PHE A 109 -11.71 -2.18 -7.24
CA PHE A 109 -11.25 -3.36 -7.98
C PHE A 109 -10.11 -4.11 -7.26
N LYS A 110 -8.99 -3.44 -6.93
CA LYS A 110 -7.85 -4.10 -6.25
C LYS A 110 -8.20 -4.57 -4.85
N MET A 111 -9.11 -3.86 -4.18
CA MET A 111 -9.60 -4.29 -2.88
C MET A 111 -10.42 -5.57 -2.99
N SER A 112 -11.30 -5.68 -3.99
CA SER A 112 -12.06 -6.90 -4.26
C SER A 112 -11.13 -8.09 -4.52
N GLU A 113 -10.14 -7.96 -5.40
CA GLU A 113 -9.18 -9.05 -5.67
C GLU A 113 -8.49 -9.55 -4.39
N ILE A 114 -8.03 -8.63 -3.54
CA ILE A 114 -7.38 -8.98 -2.27
C ILE A 114 -8.39 -9.65 -1.32
N VAL A 115 -9.62 -9.16 -1.24
CA VAL A 115 -10.68 -9.72 -0.38
C VAL A 115 -11.09 -11.12 -0.84
N HIS A 116 -11.26 -11.35 -2.15
CA HIS A 116 -11.50 -12.68 -2.70
C HIS A 116 -10.35 -13.64 -2.36
N GLU A 117 -9.09 -13.21 -2.49
CA GLU A 117 -7.96 -14.08 -2.13
C GLU A 117 -7.95 -14.39 -0.62
N LEU A 118 -8.21 -13.40 0.24
CA LEU A 118 -8.30 -13.58 1.69
C LEU A 118 -9.38 -14.61 2.07
N VAL A 119 -10.58 -14.51 1.49
CA VAL A 119 -11.70 -15.39 1.83
C VAL A 119 -11.53 -16.77 1.17
N ASN A 120 -11.24 -16.84 -0.13
CA ASN A 120 -11.30 -18.09 -0.88
C ASN A 120 -10.01 -18.93 -0.77
N LYS A 121 -8.84 -18.29 -0.70
CA LYS A 121 -7.54 -19.00 -0.67
C LYS A 121 -7.04 -19.17 0.76
N TYR A 122 -7.14 -18.13 1.57
CA TYR A 122 -6.65 -18.15 2.95
C TYR A 122 -7.74 -18.48 3.98
N HIS A 123 -8.98 -18.69 3.54
CA HIS A 123 -10.11 -19.10 4.38
C HIS A 123 -10.36 -18.15 5.56
N ILE A 124 -10.07 -16.86 5.38
CA ILE A 124 -10.35 -15.84 6.40
C ILE A 124 -11.84 -15.50 6.35
N PRO A 125 -12.58 -15.60 7.46
CA PRO A 125 -14.01 -15.32 7.46
C PRO A 125 -14.31 -13.86 7.03
N PRO A 126 -15.33 -13.62 6.17
CA PRO A 126 -15.65 -12.28 5.67
C PRO A 126 -15.86 -11.23 6.78
N GLU A 127 -16.45 -11.62 7.91
CA GLU A 127 -16.66 -10.76 9.08
C GLU A 127 -15.35 -10.34 9.77
N VAL A 128 -14.33 -11.21 9.74
CA VAL A 128 -12.99 -10.90 10.23
C VAL A 128 -12.32 -9.92 9.28
N VAL A 129 -12.42 -10.15 7.97
CA VAL A 129 -11.90 -9.22 6.96
C VAL A 129 -12.56 -7.85 7.13
N ALA A 130 -13.89 -7.78 7.29
CA ALA A 130 -14.65 -6.56 7.51
C ALA A 130 -14.09 -5.75 8.67
N LYS A 131 -13.93 -6.40 9.83
CA LYS A 131 -13.40 -5.79 11.05
C LYS A 131 -11.98 -5.28 10.85
N GLU A 132 -11.11 -6.11 10.28
CA GLU A 132 -9.68 -5.81 10.12
C GLU A 132 -9.38 -4.67 9.15
N ILE A 133 -10.26 -4.42 8.16
CA ILE A 133 -10.10 -3.34 7.19
C ILE A 133 -11.03 -2.15 7.46
N GLY A 134 -11.88 -2.21 8.49
CA GLY A 134 -12.86 -1.17 8.79
C GLY A 134 -13.91 -1.02 7.68
N ALA A 135 -14.38 -2.14 7.14
CA ALA A 135 -15.46 -2.20 6.17
C ALA A 135 -16.77 -2.64 6.84
N THR A 136 -17.89 -2.18 6.29
CA THR A 136 -19.22 -2.66 6.71
C THR A 136 -19.50 -4.05 6.13
N SER A 137 -20.41 -4.82 6.73
CA SER A 137 -20.83 -6.11 6.17
C SER A 137 -21.34 -5.96 4.73
N ARG A 138 -22.08 -4.87 4.46
CA ARG A 138 -22.57 -4.56 3.12
C ARG A 138 -21.45 -4.28 2.11
N GLU A 139 -20.39 -3.60 2.55
CA GLU A 139 -19.23 -3.33 1.73
C GLU A 139 -18.49 -4.63 1.38
N ILE A 140 -18.30 -5.53 2.34
CA ILE A 140 -17.70 -6.85 2.09
C ILE A 140 -18.55 -7.70 1.14
N GLU A 141 -19.87 -7.71 1.31
CA GLU A 141 -20.77 -8.38 0.36
C GLU A 141 -20.59 -7.86 -1.07
N LEU A 142 -20.43 -6.54 -1.25
CA LEU A 142 -20.20 -5.95 -2.57
C LEU A 142 -18.83 -6.33 -3.13
N LEU A 143 -17.79 -6.30 -2.31
CA LEU A 143 -16.42 -6.67 -2.71
C LEU A 143 -16.28 -8.15 -3.08
N LEU A 144 -17.15 -9.03 -2.57
CA LEU A 144 -17.18 -10.47 -2.85
C LEU A 144 -18.13 -10.88 -3.98
N ARG A 145 -18.92 -9.95 -4.52
CA ARG A 145 -19.84 -10.25 -5.62
C ARG A 145 -19.10 -10.21 -6.95
N ASP A 146 -19.24 -11.28 -7.71
CA ASP A 146 -18.82 -11.33 -9.10
C ASP A 146 -19.65 -10.33 -9.94
N ASN A 147 -19.04 -9.75 -10.99
CA ASN A 147 -19.64 -8.84 -11.98
C ASN A 147 -20.09 -7.44 -11.49
N VAL A 148 -20.04 -7.12 -10.18
CA VAL A 148 -20.41 -5.77 -9.70
C VAL A 148 -19.55 -4.68 -10.34
N PHE A 149 -18.26 -4.94 -10.54
CA PHE A 149 -17.36 -3.98 -11.18
C PHE A 149 -17.71 -3.74 -12.64
N ASP A 150 -18.17 -4.78 -13.35
CA ASP A 150 -18.61 -4.68 -14.74
C ASP A 150 -19.95 -3.93 -14.86
N GLU A 151 -20.93 -4.27 -14.01
CA GLU A 151 -22.26 -3.63 -14.02
C GLU A 151 -22.19 -2.12 -13.71
N TYR A 152 -21.31 -1.72 -12.81
CA TYR A 152 -21.14 -0.32 -12.41
C TYR A 152 -20.02 0.41 -13.18
N ASN A 153 -19.41 -0.22 -14.19
CA ASN A 153 -18.27 0.31 -14.95
C ASN A 153 -17.12 0.82 -14.04
N ILE A 154 -16.86 0.12 -12.94
CA ILE A 154 -15.81 0.45 -11.96
C ILE A 154 -14.50 -0.18 -12.44
N ASN A 155 -13.48 0.66 -12.63
CA ASN A 155 -12.15 0.23 -13.10
C ASN A 155 -11.05 0.58 -12.08
N GLU A 156 -9.78 0.31 -12.45
CA GLU A 156 -8.61 0.66 -11.62
C GLU A 156 -8.46 2.16 -11.33
N GLU A 157 -9.13 3.05 -12.05
CA GLU A 157 -9.10 4.50 -11.80
C GLU A 157 -10.26 4.97 -10.93
N THR A 158 -11.24 4.09 -10.69
CA THR A 158 -12.45 4.43 -9.94
C THR A 158 -12.14 4.41 -8.43
N LEU A 159 -12.11 5.60 -7.85
CA LEU A 159 -11.92 5.82 -6.42
C LEU A 159 -13.23 5.61 -5.63
N TYR A 160 -13.11 5.19 -4.38
CA TYR A 160 -14.25 5.17 -3.46
C TYR A 160 -14.76 6.61 -3.22
N ASN A 161 -16.04 6.86 -3.50
CA ASN A 161 -16.68 8.09 -3.07
C ASN A 161 -16.81 8.11 -1.54
N GLN A 162 -16.66 9.28 -0.93
CA GLN A 162 -16.93 9.43 0.50
C GLN A 162 -18.40 9.10 0.78
N ALA A 163 -18.65 7.96 1.40
CA ALA A 163 -19.99 7.48 1.73
C ALA A 163 -20.66 8.25 2.88
N TRP A 164 -19.99 9.26 3.45
CA TRP A 164 -20.50 10.05 4.56
C TRP A 164 -20.46 11.54 4.23
N VAL A 165 -21.65 12.14 4.09
CA VAL A 165 -21.85 13.58 4.13
C VAL A 165 -22.58 13.88 5.44
N PRO A 166 -22.02 14.70 6.36
CA PRO A 166 -22.76 15.09 7.55
C PRO A 166 -24.04 15.80 7.13
N LYS A 167 -25.18 15.38 7.67
CA LYS A 167 -26.40 16.19 7.58
C LYS A 167 -26.08 17.55 8.20
N LYS A 168 -26.27 18.64 7.45
CA LYS A 168 -26.23 19.99 8.02
C LYS A 168 -27.21 20.03 9.20
N LYS A 169 -26.71 20.46 10.36
CA LYS A 169 -27.54 20.78 11.52
C LYS A 169 -28.48 21.93 11.17
#